data_AF-A0A8H3B1A1-F1
#
_entry.id   AF-A0A8H3B1A1-F1
#
_cell.length_a   1.000
_cell.length_b   1.000
_cell.length_c   1.000
_cell.angle_alpha   90.00
_cell.angle_beta   90.00
_cell.angle_gamma   90.00
#
_symmetry.space_group_name_H-M   'P 1'
#
loop_
_entity.id
_entity.type
_entity.pdbx_description
1 polymer ?
#
loop_
_entity_poly.entity_id
_entity_poly.type
_entity_poly.pdbx_seq_one_letter_code
_entity_poly.pdbx_strand_id
1 'polypeptide(L)'
;MFRLAHAVVALLAASPLLAARLRDGQYKISYSPAPCGLETRHYLELTGPTNNATFNPISESQAQTWTVVTSATDSTWREIQSVKYPGISLGYPSAKREIRVRGIDENSEDFYYFNMVDVAKEGYYYVYPYTSRDMVINGDTRMDPQLRWAYFRGNSTQFPLPMLPLLFTPATNVAVGVNA
;
A
#
# COMPACT_ATOMS: atom_id res chain seq x y z
N MET A 1 -21.65 -61.73 2.86
CA MET A 1 -22.33 -60.44 2.99
C MET A 1 -21.33 -59.44 3.55
N PHE A 2 -20.71 -58.61 2.71
CA PHE A 2 -19.71 -57.62 3.13
C PHE A 2 -20.41 -56.29 3.43
N ARG A 3 -20.32 -55.81 4.67
CA ARG A 3 -20.83 -54.50 5.09
C ARG A 3 -19.72 -53.46 4.91
N LEU A 4 -19.92 -52.50 4.01
CA LEU A 4 -19.05 -51.34 3.80
C LEU A 4 -19.06 -50.45 5.06
N ALA A 5 -17.90 -50.30 5.67
CA ALA A 5 -17.61 -49.26 6.65
C ALA A 5 -17.68 -47.89 5.96
N HIS A 6 -18.56 -47.01 6.45
CA HIS A 6 -18.63 -45.63 6.01
C HIS A 6 -17.62 -44.82 6.83
N ALA A 7 -16.44 -44.59 6.26
CA ALA A 7 -15.50 -43.60 6.78
C ALA A 7 -16.00 -42.20 6.41
N VAL A 8 -16.54 -41.47 7.38
CA VAL A 8 -16.78 -40.03 7.24
C VAL A 8 -15.44 -39.33 7.37
N VAL A 9 -14.84 -38.97 6.24
CA VAL A 9 -13.72 -38.02 6.20
C VAL A 9 -14.32 -36.63 6.41
N ALA A 10 -14.21 -36.11 7.63
CA ALA A 10 -14.49 -34.71 7.90
C ALA A 10 -13.39 -33.87 7.25
N LEU A 11 -13.68 -33.35 6.05
CA LEU A 11 -12.84 -32.36 5.38
C LEU A 11 -12.91 -31.08 6.23
N LEU A 12 -11.89 -30.84 7.05
CA LEU A 12 -11.62 -29.52 7.62
C LEU A 12 -11.30 -28.58 6.45
N ALA A 13 -12.33 -27.97 5.88
CA ALA A 13 -12.17 -26.80 5.04
C ALA A 13 -11.67 -25.68 5.95
N ALA A 14 -10.34 -25.59 6.12
CA ALA A 14 -9.70 -24.40 6.64
C ALA A 14 -10.14 -23.24 5.75
N SER A 15 -11.04 -22.40 6.26
CA SER A 15 -11.52 -21.21 5.56
C SER A 15 -10.33 -20.28 5.35
N PRO A 16 -9.93 -19.91 4.12
CA PRO A 16 -8.82 -18.98 3.92
C PRO A 16 -9.23 -17.51 4.02
N LEU A 17 -10.40 -17.19 4.59
CA LEU A 17 -11.09 -15.91 4.32
C LEU A 17 -11.09 -14.90 5.46
N LEU A 18 -10.01 -14.85 6.23
CA LEU A 18 -9.65 -13.64 6.98
C LEU A 18 -8.15 -13.38 6.79
N ALA A 19 -7.74 -13.17 5.54
CA ALA A 19 -6.57 -12.33 5.31
C ALA A 19 -6.76 -11.06 6.13
N ALA A 20 -5.82 -10.77 7.04
CA ALA A 20 -5.91 -9.64 7.94
C ALA A 20 -5.92 -8.36 7.11
N ARG A 21 -7.12 -7.78 6.93
CA ARG A 21 -7.28 -6.50 6.23
C ARG A 21 -6.54 -5.43 7.03
N LEU A 22 -5.79 -4.57 6.33
CA LEU A 22 -5.16 -3.41 6.95
C LEU A 22 -6.25 -2.60 7.68
N ARG A 23 -6.04 -2.40 8.99
CA ARG A 23 -6.92 -1.61 9.84
C ARG A 23 -6.75 -0.13 9.53
N ASP A 24 -7.76 0.65 9.86
CA ASP A 24 -7.65 2.10 9.78
C ASP A 24 -6.66 2.61 10.83
N GLY A 25 -5.86 3.61 10.47
CA GLY A 25 -4.82 4.13 11.36
C GLY A 25 -3.74 4.93 10.64
N GLN A 26 -2.71 5.33 11.39
CA GLN A 26 -1.56 6.06 10.85
C GLN A 26 -0.41 5.12 10.55
N TYR A 27 0.16 5.25 9.35
CA TYR A 27 1.20 4.37 8.83
C TYR A 27 2.33 5.15 8.18
N LYS A 28 3.54 4.62 8.29
CA LYS A 28 4.62 4.86 7.33
C LYS A 28 4.54 3.81 6.23
N ILE A 29 4.35 4.26 5.00
CA ILE A 29 4.27 3.40 3.82
C ILE A 29 5.65 3.39 3.18
N SER A 30 6.22 2.22 2.92
CA SER A 30 7.58 2.12 2.39
C SER A 30 7.75 0.98 1.41
N TYR A 31 8.84 1.00 0.65
CA TYR A 31 9.31 -0.18 -0.04
C TYR A 31 10.84 -0.27 0.04
N SER A 32 11.37 -1.47 -0.18
CA SER A 32 12.82 -1.73 -0.19
C SER A 32 13.24 -2.17 -1.59
N PRO A 33 13.77 -1.26 -2.42
CA PRO A 33 14.30 -1.64 -3.73
C PRO A 33 15.54 -2.51 -3.60
N ALA A 34 15.53 -3.74 -4.12
CA ALA A 34 16.77 -4.45 -4.44
C ALA A 34 17.50 -3.71 -5.59
N PRO A 35 18.85 -3.61 -5.68
CA PRO A 35 19.91 -3.96 -4.74
C PRO A 35 20.43 -2.69 -4.03
N CYS A 36 19.55 -1.82 -3.54
CA CYS A 36 20.00 -0.78 -2.63
C CYS A 36 20.55 -1.52 -1.39
N GLY A 37 21.74 -1.13 -0.93
CA GLY A 37 22.45 -1.82 0.15
C GLY A 37 21.51 -2.22 1.29
N LEU A 38 21.69 -3.44 1.80
CA LEU A 38 20.98 -4.09 2.89
C LEU A 38 20.14 -3.08 3.72
N GLU A 39 18.81 -3.26 3.69
CA GLU A 39 17.84 -2.66 4.61
C GLU A 39 17.38 -1.20 4.38
N THR A 40 17.83 -0.51 3.33
CA THR A 40 17.32 0.85 3.08
C THR A 40 15.83 0.83 2.69
N ARG A 41 14.98 1.44 3.52
CA ARG A 41 13.55 1.64 3.25
C ARG A 41 13.32 3.02 2.68
N HIS A 42 12.63 3.10 1.54
CA HIS A 42 12.18 4.36 1.00
C HIS A 42 10.73 4.58 1.38
N TYR A 43 10.46 5.67 2.11
CA TYR A 43 9.15 6.01 2.63
C TYR A 43 8.41 6.92 1.68
N LEU A 44 7.13 6.62 1.45
CA LEU A 44 6.24 7.47 0.69
C LEU A 44 6.14 8.83 1.38
N GLU A 45 6.43 9.88 0.63
CA GLU A 45 6.63 11.22 1.13
C GLU A 45 5.88 12.22 0.27
N LEU A 46 5.32 13.23 0.93
CA LEU A 46 4.77 14.40 0.28
C LEU A 46 5.48 15.67 0.81
N THR A 47 6.22 16.34 -0.07
CA THR A 47 6.98 17.55 0.30
C THR A 47 6.15 18.83 0.25
N GLY A 48 5.00 18.81 -0.44
CA GLY A 48 4.05 19.92 -0.52
C GLY A 48 2.64 19.42 -0.88
N PRO A 49 1.57 20.16 -0.54
CA PRO A 49 0.19 19.66 -0.57
C PRO A 49 -0.29 19.18 -1.94
N THR A 50 0.25 19.71 -3.04
CA THR A 50 -0.13 19.30 -4.41
C THR A 50 1.05 18.74 -5.22
N ASN A 51 2.18 18.49 -4.54
CA ASN A 51 3.38 17.96 -5.18
C ASN A 51 3.21 16.50 -5.58
N ASN A 52 3.97 16.07 -6.58
CA ASN A 52 4.14 14.64 -6.85
C ASN A 52 4.78 13.99 -5.63
N ALA A 53 4.23 12.85 -5.22
CA ALA A 53 4.77 12.09 -4.10
C ALA A 53 6.04 11.35 -4.52
N THR A 54 6.93 11.17 -3.56
CA THR A 54 8.21 10.49 -3.71
C THR A 54 8.34 9.35 -2.72
N PHE A 55 9.33 8.51 -2.94
CA PHE A 55 9.83 7.54 -1.98
C PHE A 55 11.25 7.95 -1.61
N ASN A 56 11.43 8.34 -0.35
CA ASN A 56 12.66 8.93 0.20
C ASN A 56 13.22 8.04 1.33
N PRO A 57 14.51 7.66 1.33
CA PRO A 57 15.12 6.83 2.36
C PRO A 57 15.49 7.60 3.62
N ILE A 58 15.52 8.94 3.56
CA ILE A 58 15.78 9.78 4.73
C ILE A 58 14.47 9.85 5.52
N SER A 59 14.45 9.33 6.74
CA SER A 59 13.23 9.35 7.56
C SER A 59 12.88 10.77 7.98
N GLU A 60 11.71 11.26 7.54
CA GLU A 60 11.04 12.44 8.07
C GLU A 60 9.78 12.01 8.85
N SER A 61 9.39 12.74 9.89
CA SER A 61 8.28 12.30 10.76
C SER A 61 6.92 12.45 10.07
N GLN A 62 6.47 13.69 9.88
CA GLN A 62 5.11 13.96 9.41
C GLN A 62 4.95 13.83 7.89
N ALA A 63 5.97 14.20 7.10
CA ALA A 63 5.90 14.14 5.64
C ALA A 63 5.72 12.72 5.09
N GLN A 64 6.05 11.71 5.91
CA GLN A 64 6.04 10.29 5.57
C GLN A 64 4.98 9.50 6.36
N THR A 65 4.15 10.19 7.14
CA THR A 65 3.06 9.56 7.88
C THR A 65 1.73 9.82 7.17
N TRP A 66 0.98 8.73 6.99
CA TRP A 66 -0.28 8.72 6.25
C TRP A 66 -1.38 8.12 7.10
N THR A 67 -2.54 8.77 7.18
CA THR A 67 -3.75 8.16 7.73
C THR A 67 -4.39 7.32 6.64
N VAL A 68 -4.56 6.03 6.89
CA VAL A 68 -5.26 5.12 6.00
C VAL A 68 -6.65 4.87 6.56
N VAL A 69 -7.68 5.14 5.76
CA VAL A 69 -9.09 5.05 6.16
C VAL A 69 -9.83 4.14 5.20
N THR A 70 -10.67 3.25 5.73
CA THR A 70 -11.55 2.40 4.92
C THR A 70 -12.70 3.24 4.38
N SER A 71 -12.96 3.12 3.07
CA SER A 71 -14.10 3.81 2.47
C SER A 71 -15.41 3.38 3.12
N ALA A 72 -16.29 4.34 3.39
CA ALA A 72 -17.62 4.08 3.92
C ALA A 72 -18.53 3.33 2.93
N THR A 73 -18.24 3.39 1.63
CA THR A 73 -19.05 2.77 0.57
C THR A 73 -18.54 1.40 0.13
N ASP A 74 -17.24 1.13 0.30
CA ASP A 74 -16.64 -0.16 -0.04
C ASP A 74 -15.49 -0.53 0.93
N SER A 75 -15.67 -1.64 1.65
CA SER A 75 -14.70 -2.12 2.63
C SER A 75 -13.35 -2.57 2.06
N THR A 76 -13.22 -2.67 0.74
CA THR A 76 -11.98 -3.02 0.01
C THR A 76 -11.21 -1.79 -0.44
N TRP A 77 -11.82 -0.61 -0.37
CA TRP A 77 -11.23 0.65 -0.80
C TRP A 77 -10.63 1.39 0.39
N ARG A 78 -9.55 2.11 0.12
CA ARG A 78 -8.78 2.87 1.09
C ARG A 78 -8.52 4.26 0.58
N GLU A 79 -8.72 5.23 1.45
CA GLU A 79 -8.18 6.57 1.29
C GLU A 79 -6.83 6.65 2.02
N ILE A 80 -5.87 7.38 1.46
CA ILE A 80 -4.54 7.57 2.04
C ILE A 80 -4.32 9.09 2.21
N GLN A 81 -4.47 9.59 3.43
CA GLN A 81 -4.45 11.01 3.76
C GLN A 81 -3.11 11.43 4.34
N SER A 82 -2.61 12.61 3.98
CA SER A 82 -1.39 13.16 4.54
C SER A 82 -1.61 13.60 5.99
N VAL A 83 -0.72 13.19 6.90
CA VAL A 83 -0.73 13.74 8.27
C VAL A 83 -0.13 15.15 8.31
N LYS A 84 0.87 15.45 7.47
CA LYS A 84 1.52 16.77 7.42
C LYS A 84 0.62 17.86 6.87
N TYR A 85 -0.22 17.52 5.89
CA TYR A 85 -1.09 18.47 5.18
C TYR A 85 -2.56 18.06 5.35
N PRO A 86 -3.28 18.61 6.35
CA PRO A 86 -4.69 18.30 6.57
C PRO A 86 -5.56 18.61 5.35
N GLY A 87 -6.54 17.74 5.07
CA GLY A 87 -7.41 17.84 3.90
C GLY A 87 -6.75 17.42 2.58
N ILE A 88 -5.50 16.93 2.63
CA ILE A 88 -4.78 16.44 1.45
C ILE A 88 -4.72 14.92 1.45
N SER A 89 -5.11 14.31 0.34
CA SER A 89 -5.06 12.88 0.10
C SER A 89 -4.06 12.54 -1.01
N LEU A 90 -3.65 11.28 -1.07
CA LEU A 90 -2.92 10.75 -2.21
C LEU A 90 -3.89 10.60 -3.38
N GLY A 91 -3.68 11.38 -4.42
CA GLY A 91 -4.50 11.40 -5.62
C GLY A 91 -3.82 10.73 -6.79
N TYR A 92 -4.61 10.48 -7.82
CA TYR A 92 -4.16 9.86 -9.04
C TYR A 92 -4.74 10.56 -10.27
N PRO A 93 -3.98 11.47 -10.92
CA PRO A 93 -4.50 12.38 -11.93
C PRO A 93 -5.09 11.74 -13.19
N SER A 94 -4.74 10.50 -13.48
CA SER A 94 -5.29 9.77 -14.61
C SER A 94 -5.10 8.29 -14.36
N ALA A 95 -6.13 7.48 -14.58
CA ALA A 95 -6.08 6.02 -14.50
C ALA A 95 -5.27 5.36 -15.63
N LYS A 96 -4.03 5.85 -15.84
CA LYS A 96 -3.08 5.42 -16.86
C LYS A 96 -1.75 5.06 -16.22
N ARG A 97 -1.12 4.01 -16.73
CA ARG A 97 0.23 3.59 -16.31
C ARG A 97 1.22 4.75 -16.40
N GLU A 98 2.27 4.70 -15.58
CA GLU A 98 3.38 5.66 -15.58
C GLU A 98 3.03 7.07 -15.11
N ILE A 99 1.79 7.27 -14.65
CA ILE A 99 1.36 8.50 -14.03
C ILE A 99 1.74 8.49 -12.54
N ARG A 100 2.35 9.61 -12.12
CA ARG A 100 2.77 9.85 -10.75
C ARG A 100 1.56 10.08 -9.86
N VAL A 101 1.61 9.56 -8.65
CA VAL A 101 0.66 9.95 -7.61
C VAL A 101 1.12 11.27 -6.99
N ARG A 102 0.18 12.07 -6.52
CA ARG A 102 0.44 13.41 -5.98
C ARG A 102 -0.48 13.70 -4.81
N GLY A 103 -0.14 14.72 -4.01
CA GLY A 103 -1.11 15.28 -3.07
C GLY A 103 -2.24 15.99 -3.83
N ILE A 104 -3.46 15.89 -3.30
CA ILE A 104 -4.67 16.53 -3.83
C ILE A 104 -5.55 16.97 -2.67
N ASP A 105 -6.40 17.97 -2.88
CA ASP A 105 -7.51 18.24 -1.95
C ASP A 105 -8.69 17.28 -2.19
N GLU A 106 -9.58 17.20 -1.20
CA GLU A 106 -10.78 16.33 -1.22
C GLU A 106 -11.79 16.65 -2.33
N ASN A 107 -11.74 17.85 -2.91
CA ASN A 107 -12.64 18.28 -3.98
C ASN A 107 -12.02 18.11 -5.37
N SER A 108 -10.79 17.59 -5.45
CA SER A 108 -10.09 17.38 -6.70
C SER A 108 -10.74 16.29 -7.54
N GLU A 109 -10.85 16.51 -8.85
CA GLU A 109 -11.23 15.46 -9.81
C GLU A 109 -10.23 14.30 -9.85
N ASP A 110 -9.02 14.52 -9.33
CA ASP A 110 -7.97 13.52 -9.19
C ASP A 110 -8.12 12.67 -7.92
N PHE A 111 -9.17 12.90 -7.12
CA PHE A 111 -9.48 12.12 -5.93
C PHE A 111 -9.67 10.65 -6.25
N TYR A 112 -9.03 9.82 -5.42
CA TYR A 112 -8.86 8.43 -5.75
C TYR A 112 -8.85 7.52 -4.53
N TYR A 113 -9.60 6.43 -4.62
CA TYR A 113 -9.51 5.32 -3.69
C TYR A 113 -8.53 4.26 -4.18
N PHE A 114 -7.90 3.56 -3.24
CA PHE A 114 -6.95 2.50 -3.54
C PHE A 114 -7.47 1.16 -3.05
N ASN A 115 -7.22 0.12 -3.83
CA ASN A 115 -7.46 -1.26 -3.41
C ASN A 115 -6.15 -1.84 -2.88
N MET A 116 -6.18 -2.37 -1.65
CA MET A 116 -5.01 -2.99 -1.02
C MET A 116 -5.16 -4.50 -1.01
N VAL A 117 -4.21 -5.19 -1.64
CA VAL A 117 -4.18 -6.66 -1.71
C VAL A 117 -3.03 -7.13 -0.86
N ASP A 118 -3.33 -7.92 0.16
CA ASP A 118 -2.33 -8.51 1.03
C ASP A 118 -1.44 -9.49 0.27
N VAL A 119 -0.21 -9.64 0.76
CA VAL A 119 0.66 -10.75 0.39
C VAL A 119 0.86 -11.64 1.62
N ALA A 120 1.42 -12.83 1.41
CA ALA A 120 1.66 -13.79 2.50
C ALA A 120 2.53 -13.24 3.67
N LYS A 121 3.20 -12.10 3.47
CA LYS A 121 4.01 -11.42 4.48
C LYS A 121 3.19 -10.30 5.13
N GLU A 122 3.03 -10.36 6.45
CA GLU A 122 2.27 -9.39 7.24
C GLU A 122 2.76 -7.94 7.02
N GLY A 123 1.80 -7.02 6.88
CA GLY A 123 2.08 -5.59 6.69
C GLY A 123 2.43 -5.21 5.24
N TYR A 124 2.61 -6.18 4.34
CA TYR A 124 2.90 -5.92 2.94
C TYR A 124 1.64 -6.01 2.08
N TYR A 125 1.46 -5.01 1.21
CA TYR A 125 0.31 -4.92 0.32
C TYR A 125 0.73 -4.42 -1.07
N TYR A 126 0.12 -4.98 -2.10
CA TYR A 126 0.07 -4.30 -3.40
C TYR A 126 -1.03 -3.25 -3.36
N VAL A 127 -0.68 -2.02 -3.75
CA VAL A 127 -1.61 -0.88 -3.76
C VAL A 127 -2.00 -0.58 -5.20
N TYR A 128 -3.26 -0.82 -5.51
CA TYR A 128 -3.84 -0.66 -6.84
C TYR A 128 -4.76 0.55 -6.88
N PRO A 129 -4.98 1.17 -8.06
CA PRO A 129 -6.12 2.04 -8.23
C PRO A 129 -7.42 1.22 -8.08
N TYR A 130 -8.47 1.77 -7.46
CA TYR A 130 -9.71 1.00 -7.28
C TYR A 130 -10.34 0.51 -8.60
N THR A 131 -10.07 1.19 -9.73
CA THR A 131 -10.62 0.82 -11.05
C THR A 131 -9.79 -0.20 -11.83
N SER A 132 -8.58 -0.58 -11.38
CA SER A 132 -7.74 -1.50 -12.15
C SER A 132 -6.81 -2.35 -11.27
N ARG A 133 -6.62 -3.61 -11.66
CA ARG A 133 -5.66 -4.55 -11.05
C ARG A 133 -4.38 -4.72 -11.88
N ASP A 134 -4.21 -3.94 -12.95
CA ASP A 134 -3.11 -4.13 -13.91
C ASP A 134 -1.85 -3.33 -13.55
N MET A 135 -1.93 -2.46 -12.55
CA MET A 135 -0.84 -1.57 -12.15
C MET A 135 -0.83 -1.31 -10.65
N VAL A 136 0.36 -1.22 -10.06
CA VAL A 136 0.57 -0.98 -8.63
C VAL A 136 1.41 0.25 -8.37
N ILE A 137 1.21 0.92 -7.24
CA ILE A 137 2.12 1.99 -6.79
C ILE A 137 3.49 1.38 -6.51
N ASN A 138 4.53 1.97 -7.11
CA ASN A 138 5.93 1.66 -6.85
C ASN A 138 6.80 2.93 -6.97
N GLY A 139 8.10 2.80 -6.70
CA GLY A 139 9.04 3.90 -6.88
C GLY A 139 9.83 3.83 -8.19
N ASP A 140 10.05 4.98 -8.83
CA ASP A 140 10.78 5.08 -10.11
C ASP A 140 12.22 4.64 -9.94
N THR A 141 12.58 3.61 -10.68
CA THR A 141 13.90 2.99 -10.61
C THR A 141 14.94 3.76 -11.41
N ARG A 142 14.51 4.69 -12.28
CA ARG A 142 15.36 5.50 -13.16
C ARG A 142 15.89 6.77 -12.49
N MET A 143 15.29 7.18 -11.37
CA MET A 143 15.74 8.32 -10.58
C MET A 143 16.85 7.92 -9.60
N ASP A 144 17.52 8.94 -9.05
CA ASP A 144 18.53 8.84 -7.99
C ASP A 144 18.14 7.74 -6.98
N PRO A 145 19.06 6.82 -6.62
CA PRO A 145 18.80 5.82 -5.59
C PRO A 145 18.23 6.38 -4.29
N GLN A 146 18.47 7.67 -4.00
CA GLN A 146 17.98 8.36 -2.82
C GLN A 146 16.62 9.04 -2.97
N LEU A 147 16.09 9.30 -4.17
CA LEU A 147 14.77 9.92 -4.28
C LEU A 147 14.06 9.43 -5.52
N ARG A 148 12.95 8.72 -5.32
CA ARG A 148 12.25 8.01 -6.39
C ARG A 148 10.81 8.50 -6.49
N TRP A 149 10.30 8.76 -7.69
CA TRP A 149 8.90 9.16 -7.84
C TRP A 149 7.96 8.02 -7.47
N ALA A 150 6.87 8.30 -6.76
CA ALA A 150 5.79 7.33 -6.57
C ALA A 150 4.85 7.36 -7.78
N TYR A 151 4.61 6.20 -8.41
CA TYR A 151 3.80 6.12 -9.62
C TYR A 151 3.22 4.72 -9.83
N PHE A 152 2.18 4.63 -10.67
CA PHE A 152 1.60 3.34 -11.01
C PHE A 152 2.36 2.64 -12.14
N ARG A 153 2.93 1.47 -11.83
CA ARG A 153 3.67 0.64 -12.77
C ARG A 153 2.81 -0.55 -13.21
N GLY A 154 2.69 -0.74 -14.51
CA GLY A 154 1.99 -1.90 -15.09
C GLY A 154 2.90 -3.10 -15.34
N ASN A 155 2.31 -4.21 -15.78
CA ASN A 155 2.98 -5.49 -16.03
C ASN A 155 3.99 -5.50 -17.21
N SER A 156 4.15 -4.38 -17.93
CA SER A 156 5.10 -4.28 -19.05
C SER A 156 6.54 -4.11 -18.56
N THR A 157 7.44 -4.86 -19.18
CA THR A 157 8.88 -5.05 -18.89
C THR A 157 9.75 -3.79 -19.07
N GLN A 158 9.43 -2.70 -18.38
CA GLN A 158 10.35 -1.56 -18.26
C GLN A 158 11.35 -1.83 -17.13
N PHE A 159 12.51 -2.42 -17.45
CA PHE A 159 13.81 -2.43 -16.73
C PHE A 159 13.89 -2.53 -15.16
N PRO A 160 15.00 -3.11 -14.63
CA PRO A 160 15.13 -4.51 -14.22
C PRO A 160 14.46 -4.91 -12.89
N LEU A 161 13.83 -4.01 -12.14
CA LEU A 161 13.34 -4.38 -10.78
C LEU A 161 11.92 -4.92 -10.81
N PRO A 162 11.59 -5.96 -10.03
CA PRO A 162 10.22 -6.47 -9.92
C PRO A 162 9.28 -5.43 -9.31
N MET A 163 7.98 -5.52 -9.60
CA MET A 163 6.96 -4.81 -8.81
C MET A 163 6.96 -5.38 -7.39
N LEU A 164 7.27 -4.54 -6.41
CA LEU A 164 7.35 -4.92 -5.00
C LEU A 164 6.12 -4.43 -4.23
N PRO A 165 5.57 -5.24 -3.31
CA PRO A 165 4.54 -4.76 -2.40
C PRO A 165 5.11 -3.68 -1.47
N LEU A 166 4.26 -2.77 -1.03
CA LEU A 166 4.59 -1.73 -0.07
C LEU A 166 4.37 -2.25 1.36
N LEU A 167 5.28 -1.93 2.26
CA LEU A 167 5.18 -2.19 3.70
C LEU A 167 4.48 -1.02 4.41
N PHE A 168 3.42 -1.33 5.14
CA PHE A 168 2.68 -0.42 6.00
C PHE A 168 3.10 -0.66 7.45
N THR A 169 3.96 0.22 7.98
CA THR A 169 4.41 0.16 9.38
C THR A 169 3.58 1.14 10.21
N PRO A 170 2.89 0.71 11.30
CA PRO A 170 2.17 1.62 12.17
C PRO A 170 3.07 2.76 12.68
N ALA A 171 2.57 4.01 12.61
CA ALA A 171 3.33 5.19 13.03
C ALA A 171 3.42 5.35 14.57
N THR A 172 2.50 4.71 15.29
CA THR A 172 2.55 4.52 16.73
C THR A 172 2.59 3.02 17.01
N ASN A 173 3.49 2.58 17.89
CA ASN A 173 3.43 1.21 18.41
C ASN A 173 2.08 1.08 19.10
N VAL A 174 1.16 0.29 18.54
CA VAL A 174 0.00 -0.17 19.30
C VAL A 174 0.60 -1.04 20.40
N ALA A 175 0.78 -0.47 21.58
CA ALA A 175 1.03 -1.25 22.77
C ALA A 175 -0.13 -2.23 22.86
N VAL A 176 0.15 -3.51 22.62
CA VAL A 176 -0.81 -4.58 22.84
C VAL A 176 -1.12 -4.51 24.33
N GLY A 177 -2.26 -3.91 24.67
CA GLY A 177 -2.80 -3.91 26.01
C GLY A 177 -3.12 -5.36 26.37
N VAL A 178 -2.16 -6.04 26.99
CA VAL A 178 -2.42 -7.24 27.77
C VAL A 178 -3.14 -6.74 29.02
N ASN A 179 -4.47 -6.77 28.98
CA ASN A 179 -5.23 -6.72 30.22
C ASN A 179 -5.03 -8.07 30.90
N ALA A 180 -4.32 -8.00 32.03
CA ALA A 180 -4.30 -9.04 33.06
C ALA A 180 -5.69 -9.18 33.71
#